data_AF-A0A1B6I951-F1
#
_entry.id   AF-A0A1B6I951-F1
#
_cell.length_a   1.000
_cell.length_b   1.000
_cell.length_c   1.000
_cell.angle_alpha   90.00
_cell.angle_beta   90.00
_cell.angle_gamma   90.00
#
_symmetry.space_group_name_H-M   'P 1'
#
loop_
_entity.id
_entity.type
_entity.pdbx_description
1 polymer ?
#
loop_
_entity_poly.entity_id
_entity_poly.type
_entity_poly.pdbx_seq_one_letter_code
_entity_poly.pdbx_strand_id
1 'polypeptide(L)'
;YRDIYCKTNFSKIHLRSSNRLQFLYQNVTMKKSNNIQSISSEVLAKIFSYVDDKDLCNNIPLVCENWKRVSSRSLLCRDVSFEGKLISSKDICFMLHNAPQLKSVNLVSVDDVVPVLREICRCNKNVEKLTMKQCSS
;
A
#
# COMPACT_ATOMS: atom_id res chain seq x y z
N TYR A 1 14.67 9.31 -17.64
CA TYR A 1 13.59 9.83 -16.80
C TYR A 1 12.27 9.36 -17.38
N ARG A 2 11.60 8.39 -16.75
CA ARG A 2 10.29 7.90 -17.17
C ARG A 2 9.31 8.15 -16.03
N ASP A 3 8.37 9.06 -16.29
CA ASP A 3 7.23 9.35 -15.44
C ASP A 3 6.30 8.12 -15.35
N ILE A 4 5.79 7.82 -14.16
CA ILE A 4 4.71 6.87 -13.96
C ILE A 4 3.53 7.64 -13.37
N TYR A 5 2.56 7.93 -14.23
CA TYR A 5 1.22 8.38 -13.87
C TYR A 5 0.39 7.21 -13.36
N CYS A 6 -0.26 7.34 -12.20
CA CYS A 6 -1.39 6.49 -11.81
C CYS A 6 -2.67 7.33 -11.77
N LYS A 7 -3.47 7.27 -12.84
CA LYS A 7 -4.90 7.63 -12.82
C LYS A 7 -5.68 6.37 -12.42
N THR A 8 -6.58 6.47 -11.44
CA THR A 8 -7.55 5.41 -11.17
C THR A 8 -8.95 6.00 -11.12
N ASN A 9 -9.75 5.67 -12.15
CA ASN A 9 -11.16 6.01 -12.27
C ASN A 9 -12.00 5.10 -11.37
N PHE A 10 -12.85 5.68 -10.54
CA PHE A 10 -13.95 4.98 -9.88
C PHE A 10 -15.19 5.05 -10.76
N SER A 11 -15.69 3.91 -11.25
CA SER A 11 -17.05 3.82 -11.77
C SER A 11 -17.70 2.46 -11.58
N LYS A 12 -18.75 2.50 -10.75
CA LYS A 12 -20.04 1.77 -10.80
C LYS A 12 -20.04 0.25 -10.60
N ILE A 13 -20.60 -0.18 -9.46
CA ILE A 13 -21.21 -1.50 -9.30
C ILE A 13 -22.73 -1.32 -9.22
N HIS A 14 -23.45 -2.00 -10.12
CA HIS A 14 -24.91 -2.07 -10.18
C HIS A 14 -25.36 -3.43 -9.60
N LEU A 15 -26.41 -3.43 -8.79
CA LEU A 15 -26.96 -4.60 -8.08
C LEU A 15 -28.26 -5.11 -8.74
N ARG A 16 -28.49 -6.44 -8.58
CA ARG A 16 -29.62 -7.33 -8.99
C ARG A 16 -29.38 -8.09 -10.31
N SER A 17 -29.51 -9.43 -10.38
CA SER A 17 -30.59 -10.27 -9.85
C SER A 17 -30.18 -11.74 -9.60
N SER A 18 -30.96 -12.38 -8.72
CA SER A 18 -31.07 -13.78 -8.26
C SER A 18 -30.68 -14.94 -9.22
N ASN A 19 -30.05 -15.99 -8.67
CA ASN A 19 -30.32 -17.40 -9.00
C ASN A 19 -29.85 -18.34 -7.87
N ARG A 20 -30.73 -18.51 -6.88
CA ARG A 20 -30.56 -19.20 -5.58
C ARG A 20 -30.36 -20.73 -5.65
N LEU A 21 -30.12 -21.30 -6.84
CA LEU A 21 -29.99 -22.75 -7.05
C LEU A 21 -28.59 -23.23 -7.48
N GLN A 22 -27.66 -22.32 -7.78
CA GLN A 22 -26.24 -22.70 -8.00
C GLN A 22 -25.49 -22.95 -6.68
N PHE A 23 -25.99 -22.38 -5.57
CA PHE A 23 -25.33 -22.45 -4.27
C PHE A 23 -25.43 -23.81 -3.57
N LEU A 24 -26.33 -24.71 -3.98
CA LEU A 24 -26.52 -26.00 -3.29
C LEU A 24 -25.73 -27.15 -3.93
N TYR A 25 -25.36 -27.05 -5.21
CA TYR A 25 -24.56 -28.08 -5.90
C TYR A 25 -23.05 -27.94 -5.68
N GLN A 26 -22.59 -26.81 -5.12
CA GLN A 26 -21.17 -26.56 -4.84
C GLN A 26 -20.77 -26.92 -3.39
N ASN A 27 -21.72 -27.36 -2.57
CA ASN A 27 -21.51 -27.76 -1.17
C ASN A 27 -21.14 -29.25 -1.00
N VAL A 28 -20.95 -29.99 -2.10
CA VAL A 28 -20.45 -31.36 -2.07
C VAL A 28 -19.11 -31.35 -2.79
N THR A 29 -18.02 -31.49 -2.02
CA THR A 29 -16.60 -31.43 -2.42
C THR A 29 -15.92 -30.04 -2.46
N MET A 30 -15.99 -29.26 -1.37
CA MET A 30 -14.84 -28.43 -1.04
C MET A 30 -13.69 -29.35 -0.58
N LYS A 31 -12.90 -29.85 -1.55
CA LYS A 31 -11.49 -30.13 -1.29
C LYS A 31 -10.94 -28.82 -0.71
N LYS A 32 -10.64 -28.82 0.58
CA LYS A 32 -9.91 -27.75 1.25
C LYS A 32 -8.48 -27.78 0.68
N SER A 33 -8.32 -27.30 -0.54
CA SER A 33 -7.01 -26.99 -1.07
C SER A 33 -6.54 -25.80 -0.26
N ASN A 34 -5.63 -26.05 0.68
CA ASN A 34 -4.88 -25.01 1.39
C ASN A 34 -3.94 -24.32 0.39
N ASN A 35 -4.49 -23.76 -0.68
CA ASN A 35 -3.72 -23.13 -1.72
C ASN A 35 -3.46 -21.70 -1.29
N ILE A 36 -2.28 -21.44 -0.74
CA ILE A 36 -1.84 -20.11 -0.34
C ILE A 36 -1.89 -19.09 -1.51
N GLN A 37 -2.00 -19.57 -2.76
CA GLN A 37 -2.20 -18.74 -3.95
C GLN A 37 -3.62 -18.16 -4.08
N SER A 38 -4.61 -18.63 -3.32
CA SER A 38 -5.97 -18.06 -3.32
C SER A 38 -6.13 -16.85 -2.38
N ILE A 39 -5.09 -16.51 -1.61
CA ILE A 39 -5.09 -15.31 -0.76
C ILE A 39 -5.08 -14.05 -1.63
N SER A 40 -5.97 -13.10 -1.35
CA SER A 40 -6.03 -11.84 -2.09
C SER A 40 -4.73 -11.03 -1.92
N SER A 41 -4.38 -10.25 -2.94
CA SER A 41 -3.19 -9.40 -2.91
C SER A 41 -3.21 -8.40 -1.76
N GLU A 42 -4.38 -7.95 -1.31
CA GLU A 42 -4.57 -7.03 -0.18
C GLU A 42 -4.19 -7.69 1.14
N VAL A 43 -4.63 -8.94 1.36
CA VAL A 43 -4.28 -9.70 2.56
C VAL A 43 -2.80 -10.06 2.55
N LEU A 44 -2.24 -10.44 1.39
CA LEU A 44 -0.80 -10.67 1.24
C LEU A 44 0.02 -9.41 1.54
N ALA A 45 -0.39 -8.24 1.03
CA ALA A 45 0.29 -6.97 1.34
C ALA A 45 0.25 -6.66 2.84
N LYS A 46 -0.88 -6.92 3.50
CA LYS A 46 -1.00 -6.75 4.95
C LYS A 46 -0.10 -7.73 5.71
N ILE A 47 -0.01 -8.99 5.29
CA ILE A 47 0.92 -9.98 5.89
C ILE A 47 2.37 -9.51 5.70
N PHE A 48 2.74 -9.13 4.48
CA PHE A 48 4.09 -8.66 4.13
C PHE A 48 4.48 -7.39 4.87
N SER A 49 3.51 -6.58 5.32
CA SER A 49 3.79 -5.41 6.15
C SER A 49 4.43 -5.77 7.51
N TYR A 50 4.22 -6.99 8.02
CA TYR A 50 4.81 -7.50 9.27
C TYR A 50 6.13 -8.26 9.06
N VAL A 51 6.54 -8.49 7.81
CA VAL A 51 7.76 -9.21 7.48
C VAL A 51 8.92 -8.22 7.39
N ASP A 52 10.11 -8.60 7.85
CA ASP A 52 11.29 -7.73 7.77
C ASP A 52 11.71 -7.46 6.31
N ASP A 53 12.49 -6.40 6.08
CA ASP A 53 12.92 -6.05 4.72
C ASP A 53 13.78 -7.15 4.08
N LYS A 54 14.56 -7.87 4.89
CA LYS A 54 15.47 -8.92 4.43
C LYS A 54 14.68 -10.09 3.83
N ASP A 55 13.67 -10.58 4.52
CA ASP A 55 12.82 -11.67 4.05
C ASP A 55 11.89 -11.19 2.93
N LEU A 56 11.39 -9.96 3.01
CA LEU A 56 10.54 -9.38 1.98
C LEU A 56 11.27 -9.22 0.63
N CYS A 57 12.59 -8.97 0.66
CA CYS A 57 13.43 -8.87 -0.53
C CYS A 57 13.97 -10.22 -1.01
N ASN A 58 14.42 -11.09 -0.10
CA ASN A 58 15.19 -12.27 -0.48
C ASN A 58 14.34 -13.55 -0.54
N ASN A 59 13.33 -13.67 0.33
CA ASN A 59 12.60 -14.93 0.53
C ASN A 59 11.20 -14.90 -0.10
N ILE A 60 10.44 -13.83 0.12
CA ILE A 60 9.05 -13.71 -0.37
C ILE A 60 8.95 -13.74 -1.91
N PRO A 61 9.83 -13.08 -2.69
CA PRO A 61 9.74 -13.10 -4.16
C PRO A 61 10.00 -14.47 -4.79
N LEU A 62 10.63 -15.39 -4.04
CA LEU A 62 10.97 -16.74 -4.53
C LEU A 62 9.80 -17.72 -4.45
N VAL A 63 8.73 -17.38 -3.72
CA VAL A 63 7.58 -18.28 -3.49
C VAL A 63 6.74 -18.46 -4.75
N CYS A 64 6.30 -17.36 -5.37
CA CYS A 64 5.63 -17.35 -6.66
C CYS A 64 5.56 -15.94 -7.25
N GLU A 65 5.22 -15.84 -8.54
CA GLU A 65 5.10 -14.55 -9.24
C GLU A 65 4.07 -13.59 -8.60
N ASN A 66 2.99 -14.11 -8.01
CA ASN A 66 2.03 -13.26 -7.28
C ASN A 66 2.68 -12.62 -6.04
N TRP A 67 3.40 -13.42 -5.26
CA TRP A 67 4.08 -12.95 -4.04
C TRP A 67 5.18 -11.95 -4.36
N LYS A 68 5.97 -12.20 -5.41
CA LYS A 68 6.94 -11.26 -5.96
C LYS A 68 6.33 -9.91 -6.35
N ARG A 69 5.18 -9.93 -7.02
CA ARG A 69 4.48 -8.68 -7.40
C ARG A 69 3.97 -7.92 -6.18
N VAL A 70 3.42 -8.62 -5.19
CA VAL A 70 2.86 -8.00 -3.98
C VAL A 70 3.96 -7.52 -3.03
N SER A 71 5.05 -8.26 -2.85
CA SER A 71 6.17 -7.86 -2.01
C SER A 71 6.90 -6.65 -2.56
N SER A 72 7.10 -6.59 -3.88
CA SER A 72 7.69 -5.42 -4.54
C SER A 72 6.86 -4.15 -4.28
N ARG A 73 5.52 -4.24 -4.35
CA ARG A 73 4.64 -3.11 -3.99
C ARG A 73 4.73 -2.75 -2.52
N SER A 74 4.82 -3.75 -1.64
CA SER A 74 4.91 -3.54 -0.19
C SER A 74 6.21 -2.82 0.19
N LEU A 75 7.33 -3.14 -0.47
CA LEU A 75 8.60 -2.42 -0.31
C LEU A 75 8.48 -0.96 -0.78
N LEU A 76 7.87 -0.72 -1.95
CA LEU A 76 7.64 0.64 -2.46
C LEU A 76 6.75 1.48 -1.53
N CYS A 77 5.85 0.86 -0.78
CA CYS A 77 5.02 1.55 0.21
C CYS A 77 5.75 1.88 1.53
N ARG A 78 7.01 1.42 1.73
CA ARG A 78 7.84 1.79 2.91
C ARG A 78 8.63 3.09 2.68
N ASP A 79 8.86 3.45 1.43
CA ASP A 79 9.57 4.67 1.04
C ASP A 79 8.66 5.57 0.20
N VAL A 80 8.27 6.72 0.73
CA VAL A 80 7.40 7.67 0.03
C VAL A 80 8.13 8.99 -0.23
N SER A 81 7.88 9.56 -1.42
CA SER A 81 8.35 10.90 -1.78
C SER A 81 7.16 11.76 -2.18
N PHE A 82 6.97 12.86 -1.46
CA PHE A 82 5.99 13.89 -1.78
C PHE A 82 6.74 15.05 -2.44
N GLU A 83 6.43 15.31 -3.71
CA GLU A 83 7.11 16.33 -4.50
C GLU A 83 6.13 17.35 -5.08
N GLY A 84 6.48 18.61 -4.90
CA GLY A 84 5.81 19.75 -5.53
C GLY A 84 4.72 20.38 -4.67
N LYS A 85 4.39 21.61 -5.05
CA LYS A 85 3.40 22.48 -4.38
C LYS A 85 1.95 22.11 -4.67
N LEU A 86 1.72 21.15 -5.56
CA LEU A 86 0.37 20.73 -5.99
C LEU A 86 -0.30 19.82 -4.95
N ILE A 87 0.47 19.14 -4.12
CA ILE A 87 -0.06 18.26 -3.08
C ILE A 87 -0.21 19.07 -1.81
N SER A 88 -1.45 19.19 -1.31
CA SER A 88 -1.71 19.95 -0.09
C SER A 88 -1.16 19.22 1.14
N SER A 89 -0.79 19.97 2.18
CA SER A 89 -0.38 19.42 3.47
C SER A 89 -1.44 18.45 4.05
N LYS A 90 -2.73 18.71 3.79
CA LYS A 90 -3.85 17.84 4.18
C LYS A 90 -3.84 16.49 3.47
N ASP A 91 -3.58 16.47 2.16
CA ASP A 91 -3.51 15.23 1.39
C ASP A 91 -2.31 14.38 1.82
N ILE A 92 -1.17 15.04 2.09
CA ILE A 92 0.02 14.37 2.64
C ILE A 92 -0.30 13.76 4.00
N CYS A 93 -0.96 14.51 4.90
CA CYS A 93 -1.36 13.98 6.20
C CYS A 93 -2.30 12.78 6.07
N PHE A 94 -3.29 12.84 5.16
CA PHE A 94 -4.18 11.72 4.89
C PHE A 94 -3.41 10.49 4.40
N MET A 95 -2.44 10.66 3.50
CA MET A 95 -1.61 9.56 3.01
C MET A 95 -0.73 8.96 4.10
N LEU A 96 -0.10 9.80 4.93
CA LEU A 96 0.72 9.37 6.06
C LEU A 96 -0.07 8.58 7.09
N HIS A 97 -1.29 9.03 7.40
CA HIS A 97 -2.21 8.35 8.31
C HIS A 97 -2.54 6.91 7.84
N ASN A 98 -2.70 6.72 6.53
CA ASN A 98 -3.03 5.42 5.94
C ASN A 98 -1.79 4.52 5.71
N ALA A 99 -0.59 5.00 6.01
CA ALA A 99 0.67 4.30 5.77
C ALA A 99 1.54 4.19 7.04
N PRO A 100 1.04 3.62 8.15
CA PRO A 100 1.78 3.58 9.43
C PRO A 100 3.10 2.80 9.37
N GLN A 101 3.31 2.01 8.32
CA GLN A 101 4.47 1.14 8.11
C GLN A 101 5.65 1.84 7.40
N LEU A 102 5.54 3.14 7.13
CA LEU A 102 6.58 3.92 6.45
C LEU A 102 7.90 3.92 7.22
N LYS A 103 9.00 3.79 6.48
CA LYS A 103 10.38 3.85 6.99
C LYS A 103 11.12 5.08 6.49
N SER A 104 10.89 5.49 5.24
CA SER A 104 11.49 6.70 4.68
C SER A 104 10.42 7.64 4.14
N VAL A 105 10.53 8.92 4.50
CA VAL A 105 9.71 10.00 3.97
C VAL A 105 10.60 11.07 3.37
N ASN A 106 10.38 11.40 2.10
CA ASN A 106 11.06 12.48 1.41
C ASN A 106 10.05 13.57 1.05
N LEU A 107 10.34 14.81 1.47
CA LEU A 107 9.52 15.99 1.21
C LEU A 107 10.34 16.93 0.32
N VAL A 108 9.84 17.23 -0.88
CA VAL A 108 10.52 18.07 -1.86
C VAL A 108 9.56 19.18 -2.32
N SER A 109 9.93 20.43 -2.09
CA SER A 109 9.14 21.60 -2.51
C SER A 109 7.69 21.60 -1.98
N VAL A 110 7.50 21.02 -0.79
CA VAL A 110 6.22 21.00 -0.06
C VAL A 110 6.07 22.28 0.74
N ASP A 111 4.93 22.95 0.58
CA ASP A 111 4.54 24.12 1.37
C ASP A 111 3.73 23.70 2.60
N ASP A 112 3.76 24.51 3.67
CA ASP A 112 3.08 24.22 4.94
C ASP A 112 3.46 22.84 5.52
N VAL A 113 4.76 22.66 5.77
CA VAL A 113 5.30 21.34 6.19
C VAL A 113 5.05 21.02 7.67
N VAL A 114 4.67 22.01 8.49
CA VAL A 114 4.52 21.83 9.95
C VAL A 114 3.41 20.81 10.32
N PRO A 115 2.20 20.84 9.71
CA PRO A 115 1.19 19.80 9.91
C PRO A 115 1.67 18.42 9.48
N VAL A 116 2.43 18.35 8.37
CA VAL A 116 2.98 17.10 7.83
C VAL A 116 3.94 16.47 8.84
N LEU A 117 4.90 17.24 9.36
CA LEU A 117 5.84 16.76 10.38
C LEU A 117 5.13 16.26 11.64
N ARG A 118 4.08 16.98 12.06
CA ARG A 118 3.27 16.58 13.21
C ARG A 118 2.57 15.24 12.96
N GLU A 119 2.03 15.05 11.76
CA GLU A 119 1.36 13.80 11.39
C GLU A 119 2.34 12.63 11.27
N ILE A 120 3.54 12.84 10.70
CA ILE A 120 4.62 11.82 10.67
C ILE A 120 4.93 11.35 12.09
N CYS A 121 5.20 12.29 13.00
CA CYS A 121 5.48 12.00 14.40
C CYS A 121 4.33 11.27 15.10
N ARG A 122 3.09 11.48 14.67
CA ARG A 122 1.88 10.87 15.25
C ARG A 122 1.68 9.44 14.76
N CYS A 123 1.70 9.23 13.45
CA CYS A 123 1.21 8.01 12.80
C CYS A 123 2.31 7.06 12.32
N ASN A 124 3.51 7.56 12.06
CA ASN A 124 4.58 6.80 11.40
C ASN A 124 5.77 6.60 12.35
N LYS A 125 5.53 5.87 13.45
CA LYS A 125 6.53 5.64 14.52
C LYS A 125 7.78 4.90 14.07
N ASN A 126 7.71 4.21 12.93
CA ASN A 126 8.80 3.41 12.38
C ASN A 126 9.60 4.16 11.29
N VAL A 127 9.37 5.47 11.11
CA VAL A 127 10.16 6.27 10.17
C VAL A 127 11.58 6.41 10.70
N GLU A 128 12.53 5.81 9.99
CA GLU A 128 13.96 5.84 10.27
C GLU A 128 14.64 6.99 9.52
N LYS A 129 14.06 7.42 8.39
CA LYS A 129 14.64 8.44 7.51
C LYS A 129 13.62 9.51 7.10
N LEU A 130 13.94 10.75 7.40
CA LEU A 130 13.20 11.92 6.91
C LEU A 130 14.16 12.82 6.11
N THR A 131 13.80 13.17 4.89
CA THR A 131 14.55 14.11 4.06
C THR A 131 13.64 15.27 3.65
N MET A 132 14.15 16.49 3.74
CA MET A 132 13.43 17.71 3.37
C MET A 132 14.29 18.53 2.42
N LYS A 133 13.73 18.96 1.29
CA LYS A 133 14.41 19.80 0.29
C LYS A 133 13.47 20.88 -0.20
N GLN A 134 13.91 22.15 -0.15
CA GLN A 134 13.14 23.30 -0.66
C GLN A 134 11.71 23.41 -0.07
N CYS A 135 11.49 22.91 1.15
CA CYS A 135 10.20 23.02 1.85
C CYS A 135 10.03 24.40 2.49
N SER A 136 8.79 24.86 2.58
CA SER A 136 8.43 26.08 3.30
C SER A 136 7.54 25.78 4.52
N SER A 137 7.63 26.64 5.54
CA SER A 137 6.86 26.57 6.78
C SER A 137 5.77 27.62 6.81
#